data_AF-A0A5C7VST1-F1
#
_entry.id   AF-A0A5C7VST1-F1
#
_cell.length_a   1.000
_cell.length_b   1.000
_cell.length_c   1.000
_cell.angle_alpha   90.00
_cell.angle_beta   90.00
_cell.angle_gamma   90.00
#
_symmetry.space_group_name_H-M   'P 1'
#
loop_
_entity.id
_entity.type
_entity.pdbx_description
1 polymer ?
#
loop_
_entity_poly.entity_id
_entity_poly.type
_entity_poly.pdbx_seq_one_letter_code
_entity_poly.pdbx_strand_id
1 'polypeptide(L)'
;MTFTPTMLVAVETNVTGRPVNQSHKWCRWPDYLVDQARALRAEGMTCQEISHVIGVPRRTVNGWLISQRRKPTARLMMVRRRIPEVADE
;
A
#
# COMPACT_ATOMS: atom_id res chain seq x y z
N MET A 1 9.81 34.12 4.75
CA MET A 1 9.07 33.00 4.13
C MET A 1 10.09 31.92 3.79
N THR A 2 10.03 30.76 4.45
CA THR A 2 10.90 29.63 4.12
C THR A 2 10.39 28.95 2.86
N PHE A 3 11.24 28.83 1.84
CA PHE A 3 10.93 28.08 0.64
C PHE A 3 10.88 26.60 0.99
N THR A 4 9.73 25.95 0.81
CA THR A 4 9.63 24.49 0.92
C THR A 4 9.80 23.90 -0.47
N PRO A 5 10.90 23.20 -0.77
CA PRO A 5 11.09 22.60 -2.08
C PRO A 5 10.01 21.54 -2.34
N THR A 6 9.42 21.60 -3.53
CA THR A 6 8.41 20.64 -4.00
C THR A 6 8.85 20.06 -5.33
N MET A 7 8.56 18.78 -5.55
CA MET A 7 8.82 18.08 -6.81
C MET A 7 7.51 17.53 -7.41
N LEU A 8 7.49 17.33 -8.73
CA LEU A 8 6.43 16.58 -9.39
C LEU A 8 6.71 15.08 -9.24
N VAL A 9 5.75 14.34 -8.69
CA VAL A 9 5.83 12.89 -8.51
C VAL A 9 4.70 12.24 -9.30
N ALA A 10 5.03 11.19 -10.06
CA ALA A 10 4.03 10.36 -10.71
C ALA A 10 3.33 9.50 -9.65
N VAL A 11 2.02 9.67 -9.50
CA VAL A 11 1.19 8.93 -8.54
C VAL A 11 0.17 8.09 -9.28
N GLU A 12 0.11 6.81 -8.92
CA GLU A 12 -0.94 5.89 -9.35
C GLU A 12 -2.30 6.28 -8.75
N THR A 13 -3.29 6.57 -9.60
CA THR A 13 -4.64 6.98 -9.16
C THR A 13 -5.75 6.11 -9.77
N ASN A 14 -6.89 6.08 -9.08
CA ASN A 14 -8.12 5.51 -9.63
C ASN A 14 -8.78 6.46 -10.65
N VAL A 15 -9.91 6.04 -11.23
CA VAL A 15 -10.68 6.84 -12.19
C VAL A 15 -11.15 8.21 -11.65
N THR A 16 -11.23 8.39 -10.33
CA THR A 16 -11.62 9.65 -9.68
C THR A 16 -10.42 10.49 -9.21
N GLY A 17 -9.19 10.10 -9.54
CA GLY A 17 -7.97 10.84 -9.20
C GLY A 17 -7.48 10.64 -7.76
N ARG A 18 -8.04 9.68 -7.00
CA ARG A 18 -7.53 9.34 -5.67
C ARG A 18 -6.36 8.38 -5.78
N PRO A 19 -5.28 8.55 -4.99
CA PRO A 19 -4.19 7.60 -4.94
C PRO A 19 -4.71 6.20 -4.65
N VAL A 20 -4.28 5.24 -5.47
CA VAL A 20 -4.52 3.80 -5.22
C VAL A 20 -3.22 3.15 -4.77
N ASN A 21 -3.35 2.00 -4.10
CA ASN A 21 -2.21 1.21 -3.63
C ASN A 21 -1.30 1.87 -2.59
N GLN A 22 -1.68 2.99 -1.99
CA GLN A 22 -0.90 3.63 -0.93
C GLN A 22 -1.55 3.42 0.45
N SER A 23 -0.75 3.01 1.43
CA SER A 23 -1.10 3.11 2.84
C SER A 23 -1.48 4.55 3.20
N HIS A 24 -2.62 4.73 3.85
CA HIS A 24 -3.05 6.04 4.38
C HIS A 24 -3.05 6.02 5.91
N LYS A 25 -3.10 7.19 6.56
CA LYS A 25 -3.07 7.34 8.03
C LYS A 25 -4.17 6.59 8.81
N TRP A 26 -5.16 6.03 8.12
CA TRP A 26 -6.23 5.22 8.70
C TRP A 26 -6.13 3.73 8.34
N CYS A 27 -5.11 3.33 7.57
CA CYS A 27 -4.78 1.93 7.37
C CYS A 27 -4.23 1.38 8.68
N ARG A 28 -4.94 0.40 9.24
CA ARG A 28 -4.49 -0.32 10.44
C ARG A 28 -3.23 -1.16 10.18
N TRP A 29 -3.03 -1.60 8.94
CA TRP A 29 -1.96 -2.52 8.57
C TRP A 29 -1.11 -1.93 7.44
N PRO A 30 0.22 -2.04 7.52
CA PRO A 30 1.14 -1.55 6.50
C PRO A 30 1.16 -2.44 5.25
N ASP A 31 1.59 -1.89 4.11
CA ASP A 31 1.63 -2.59 2.82
C ASP A 31 2.52 -3.84 2.83
N TYR A 32 3.64 -3.83 3.56
CA TYR A 32 4.55 -4.98 3.61
C TYR A 32 3.89 -6.26 4.18
N LEU A 33 2.93 -6.13 5.09
CA LEU A 33 2.19 -7.29 5.62
C LEU A 33 1.25 -7.89 4.58
N VAL A 34 0.71 -7.04 3.70
CA VAL A 34 -0.12 -7.48 2.58
C VAL A 34 0.73 -8.26 1.57
N ASP A 35 1.92 -7.76 1.25
CA ASP A 35 2.85 -8.43 0.34
C ASP A 35 3.39 -9.73 0.94
N GLN A 36 3.71 -9.74 2.23
CA GLN A 36 4.09 -10.96 2.95
C GLN A 36 2.97 -12.00 2.94
N ALA A 37 1.72 -11.61 3.20
CA ALA A 37 0.58 -12.53 3.13
C ALA A 37 0.38 -13.13 1.72
N ARG A 38 0.68 -12.36 0.66
CA ARG A 38 0.62 -12.85 -0.73
C ARG A 38 1.75 -13.84 -1.04
N ALA A 39 2.96 -13.58 -0.58
CA ALA A 39 4.09 -14.49 -0.74
C ALA A 39 3.80 -15.85 -0.08
N LEU A 40 3.38 -15.84 1.19
CA LEU A 40 3.01 -17.06 1.92
C LEU A 40 1.84 -17.80 1.27
N ARG A 41 0.88 -17.07 0.67
CA ARG A 41 -0.21 -17.69 -0.08
C ARG A 41 0.27 -18.38 -1.36
N ALA A 42 1.27 -17.81 -2.04
CA ALA A 42 1.88 -18.40 -3.23
C ALA A 42 2.67 -19.69 -2.89
N GLU A 43 3.22 -19.77 -1.68
CA GLU A 43 3.84 -20.99 -1.13
C GLU A 43 2.83 -22.09 -0.75
N GLY A 44 1.52 -21.80 -0.86
CA GLY A 44 0.45 -22.77 -0.61
C GLY A 44 -0.16 -22.69 0.80
N MET A 45 0.27 -21.75 1.65
CA MET A 45 -0.29 -21.63 2.99
C MET A 45 -1.78 -21.22 2.98
N THR A 46 -2.50 -21.73 3.98
CA THR A 46 -3.88 -21.36 4.26
C THR A 46 -3.96 -19.99 4.93
N CYS A 47 -5.10 -19.30 4.80
CA CYS A 47 -5.31 -18.00 5.48
C CYS A 47 -5.15 -18.10 7.01
N GLN A 48 -5.33 -19.28 7.60
CA GLN A 48 -5.19 -19.51 9.04
C GLN A 48 -3.72 -19.62 9.45
N GLU A 49 -2.91 -20.34 8.69
CA GLU A 49 -1.46 -20.40 8.91
C GLU A 49 -0.83 -19.02 8.73
N ILE A 50 -1.19 -18.32 7.64
CA ILE A 50 -0.71 -16.96 7.37
C ILE A 50 -1.06 -16.02 8.53
N SER A 51 -2.29 -16.10 9.04
CA SER A 51 -2.75 -15.33 10.20
C SER A 51 -1.88 -15.53 11.44
N HIS A 52 -1.45 -16.77 11.69
CA HIS A 52 -0.58 -17.10 12.81
C HIS A 52 0.85 -16.59 12.59
N VAL A 53 1.39 -16.74 11.37
CA VAL A 53 2.76 -16.34 11.02
C VAL A 53 2.95 -14.82 11.12
N ILE A 54 2.01 -14.04 10.59
CA ILE A 54 2.18 -12.57 10.52
C ILE A 54 1.45 -11.82 11.65
N GLY A 55 0.74 -12.53 12.53
CA GLY A 55 0.03 -11.94 13.68
C GLY A 55 -1.19 -11.08 13.32
N VAL A 56 -1.81 -11.31 12.16
CA VAL A 56 -2.96 -10.54 11.66
C VAL A 56 -4.22 -11.40 11.72
N PRO A 57 -5.40 -10.86 12.09
CA PRO A 57 -6.63 -11.63 12.12
C PRO A 57 -6.96 -12.32 10.79
N ARG A 58 -7.34 -13.60 10.83
CA ARG A 58 -7.70 -14.40 9.64
C ARG A 58 -8.66 -13.68 8.70
N ARG A 59 -9.68 -12.97 9.22
CA ARG A 59 -10.64 -12.22 8.38
C ARG A 59 -9.97 -11.12 7.57
N THR A 60 -8.96 -10.46 8.14
CA THR A 60 -8.17 -9.42 7.46
C THR A 60 -7.27 -10.04 6.39
N VAL A 61 -6.54 -11.12 6.72
CA VAL A 61 -5.73 -11.87 5.75
C VAL A 61 -6.61 -12.36 4.59
N ASN A 62 -7.75 -12.94 4.92
CA ASN A 62 -8.74 -13.38 3.95
C ASN A 62 -9.22 -12.22 3.08
N GLY A 63 -9.44 -11.02 3.65
CA GLY A 63 -9.76 -9.81 2.90
C GLY A 63 -8.65 -9.43 1.91
N TRP A 64 -7.38 -9.51 2.29
CA TRP A 64 -6.25 -9.21 1.40
C TRP A 64 -6.11 -10.18 0.24
N LEU A 65 -6.44 -11.45 0.47
CA LEU A 65 -6.30 -12.54 -0.50
C LEU A 65 -7.56 -12.73 -1.37
N ILE A 66 -8.76 -12.55 -0.81
CA ILE A 66 -10.05 -12.69 -1.49
C ILE A 66 -10.49 -11.40 -2.16
N SER A 67 -10.24 -10.23 -1.58
CA SER A 67 -10.57 -8.98 -2.27
C SER A 67 -9.68 -8.85 -3.49
N GLN A 68 -10.23 -9.31 -4.60
CA GLN A 68 -10.10 -8.80 -5.96
C GLN A 68 -9.34 -7.48 -5.95
N ARG A 69 -8.14 -7.50 -6.57
CA ARG A 69 -7.28 -6.34 -6.90
C ARG A 69 -7.77 -5.04 -6.26
N ARG A 70 -6.96 -4.45 -5.37
CA ARG A 70 -6.96 -2.98 -5.21
C ARG A 70 -7.17 -2.39 -6.62
N LYS A 71 -8.25 -1.62 -6.81
CA LYS A 71 -8.73 -1.25 -8.16
C LYS A 71 -7.52 -0.91 -9.03
N PRO A 72 -7.36 -1.55 -10.21
CA PRO A 72 -6.17 -1.34 -11.01
C PRO A 72 -5.99 0.16 -11.23
N THR A 73 -4.73 0.59 -11.22
CA THR A 73 -4.37 1.97 -11.50
C THR A 73 -5.02 2.36 -12.81
N ALA A 74 -5.93 3.33 -12.73
CA ALA A 74 -6.68 3.77 -13.89
C ALA A 74 -5.90 4.84 -14.65
N ARG A 75 -5.10 5.63 -13.92
CA ARG A 75 -4.34 6.78 -14.45
C ARG A 75 -3.06 6.98 -13.64
N LEU A 76 -2.00 7.44 -14.31
CA LEU A 76 -0.86 8.08 -13.67
C LEU A 76 -1.10 9.59 -13.69
N MET A 77 -1.04 10.23 -12.53
CA MET A 77 -1.17 11.69 -12.41
C MET A 77 0.08 12.30 -11.79
N MET A 78 0.55 13.40 -12.36
CA MET A 78 1.64 14.20 -11.80
C MET A 78 1.08 15.04 -10.65
N VAL A 79 1.56 14.80 -9.43
CA VAL A 79 1.15 15.55 -8.23
C VAL A 79 2.37 16.23 -7.62
N ARG A 80 2.25 17.51 -7.25
CA ARG A 80 3.27 18.19 -6.45
C ARG A 80 3.32 17.61 -5.05
N ARG A 81 4.49 17.11 -4.65
CA ARG A 81 4.76 16.62 -3.28
C ARG A 81 5.94 17.38 -2.70
N ARG A 82 5.97 17.53 -1.36
CA ARG A 82 7.14 18.04 -0.64
C ARG A 82 8.25 17.03 -0.77
N ILE A 83 9.47 17.51 -1.01
CA ILE A 83 10.67 16.69 -0.96
C ILE A 83 10.86 16.31 0.52
N PRO A 84 10.85 15.02 0.90
CA PRO A 84 11.32 14.65 2.23
C PRO A 84 12.79 15.08 2.30
N GLU A 85 13.15 15.88 3.31
CA GLU A 85 14.55 16.21 3.56
C GLU A 85 15.32 14.89 3.63
N VAL A 86 16.24 14.71 2.69
CA VAL A 86 17.15 13.57 2.70
C VAL A 86 17.88 13.67 4.02
N ALA A 87 17.67 12.72 4.92
CA ALA A 87 18.53 12.57 6.08
C ALA A 87 19.87 12.11 5.49
N ASP A 88 20.78 13.06 5.31
CA ASP A 88 22.15 12.81 4.90
C ASP A 88 22.80 11.92 5.98
N GLU A 89 23.18 10.69 5.61
CA GLU A 89 24.14 9.85 6.35
C GLU A 89 25.58 10.28 6.01
#